data_AF-A0A2I9CVC3-F1
#
_entry.id   AF-A0A2I9CVC3-F1
#
_cell.length_a   1.000
_cell.length_b   1.000
_cell.length_c   1.000
_cell.angle_alpha   90.00
_cell.angle_beta   90.00
_cell.angle_gamma   90.00
#
_symmetry.space_group_name_H-M   'P 1'
#
loop_
_entity.id
_entity.type
_entity.pdbx_description
1 polymer ?
#
loop_
_entity_poly.entity_id
_entity_poly.type
_entity_poly.pdbx_seq_one_letter_code
_entity_poly.pdbx_strand_id
1 'polypeptide(L)'
;MTAPEPNPKPADAPATTETPSPNAPAFVDRSAAREIARLTGLLEASEAKNTTLQQRVQDLEGQVDSTKQQEMEQRIAALEAENGTLKGENESLKGEAARSTQLAALAGKVRDPEAALRLLTDDLKDKDGNPDVEKIIGRYAFLAPEGVSTATAPNGGGGLQTSAPTNLDRAVESKDATAINAAFDAELKGAAS
;
A
#
# COMPACT_ATOMS: atom_id res chain seq x y z
N MET A 1 -40.45 36.96 -84.45
CA MET A 1 -40.00 37.93 -85.48
C MET A 1 -38.66 38.46 -85.02
N THR A 2 -37.53 38.27 -85.66
CA THR A 2 -37.15 37.64 -86.93
C THR A 2 -35.62 37.50 -86.83
N ALA A 3 -35.05 36.41 -87.31
CA ALA A 3 -33.60 36.25 -87.41
C ALA A 3 -33.01 37.29 -88.39
N PRO A 4 -31.77 37.76 -88.20
CA PRO A 4 -30.96 38.24 -89.30
C PRO A 4 -30.29 37.06 -90.01
N GLU A 5 -30.59 36.95 -91.30
CA GLU A 5 -30.00 36.04 -92.30
C GLU A 5 -28.53 36.41 -92.65
N PRO A 6 -27.81 35.55 -93.41
CA PRO A 6 -26.37 35.32 -93.28
C PRO A 6 -25.52 36.23 -94.15
N ASN A 7 -24.26 36.44 -93.77
CA ASN A 7 -23.25 37.05 -94.63
C ASN A 7 -22.28 35.97 -95.16
N PRO A 8 -21.79 36.09 -96.41
CA PRO A 8 -21.38 34.96 -97.23
C PRO A 8 -19.96 34.47 -96.97
N LYS A 9 -19.80 33.16 -97.20
CA LYS A 9 -18.56 32.39 -97.26
C LYS A 9 -17.59 32.98 -98.31
N PRO A 10 -16.34 33.31 -97.97
CA PRO A 10 -15.27 33.45 -98.96
C PRO A 10 -14.74 32.07 -99.38
N ALA A 11 -14.49 31.94 -100.67
CA ALA A 11 -14.15 30.73 -101.40
C ALA A 11 -12.86 30.03 -100.96
N ASP A 12 -12.82 28.74 -101.28
CA ASP A 12 -11.71 27.80 -101.10
C ASP A 12 -10.40 28.31 -101.72
N ALA A 13 -9.34 28.33 -100.91
CA ALA A 13 -7.96 28.24 -101.37
C ALA A 13 -7.39 26.90 -100.85
N PRO A 14 -6.87 26.01 -101.73
CA PRO A 14 -6.36 24.71 -101.30
C PRO A 14 -4.88 24.81 -100.96
N ALA A 15 -4.52 24.48 -99.71
CA ALA A 15 -3.17 24.11 -99.25
C ALA A 15 -3.20 24.15 -97.72
N THR A 16 -2.83 23.16 -96.94
CA THR A 16 -2.03 21.95 -97.20
C THR A 16 -2.41 20.95 -96.11
N THR A 17 -2.76 19.73 -96.48
CA THR A 17 -2.65 18.59 -95.57
C THR A 17 -1.17 18.43 -95.24
N GLU A 18 -0.74 18.94 -94.09
CA GLU A 18 0.52 18.52 -93.48
C GLU A 18 0.36 17.05 -93.10
N THR A 19 0.79 16.18 -94.01
CA THR A 19 1.12 14.80 -93.68
C THR A 19 2.18 14.84 -92.57
N PRO A 20 1.94 14.22 -91.40
CA PRO A 20 2.98 14.14 -90.37
C PRO A 20 4.16 13.39 -90.97
N SER A 21 5.28 14.09 -91.10
CA SER A 21 6.56 13.49 -91.49
C SER A 21 6.85 12.31 -90.54
N PRO A 22 7.06 11.09 -91.05
CA PRO A 22 7.21 9.88 -90.22
C PRO A 22 8.53 9.83 -89.43
N ASN A 23 9.30 10.93 -89.42
CA ASN A 23 10.64 10.99 -88.84
C ASN A 23 10.86 12.19 -87.88
N ALA A 24 9.81 12.82 -87.37
CA ALA A 24 10.00 13.71 -86.22
C ALA A 24 10.42 12.85 -85.00
N PRO A 25 11.61 13.08 -84.39
CA PRO A 25 11.95 12.38 -83.18
C PRO A 25 10.88 12.72 -82.15
N ALA A 26 10.22 11.70 -81.61
CA ALA A 26 9.33 11.87 -80.49
C ALA A 26 10.16 12.49 -79.35
N PHE A 27 10.02 13.79 -79.13
CA PHE A 27 10.51 14.48 -77.93
C PHE A 27 9.62 14.05 -76.75
N VAL A 28 9.56 12.75 -76.49
CA VAL A 28 9.22 12.24 -75.17
C VAL A 28 10.40 12.66 -74.32
N ASP A 29 10.18 13.60 -73.41
CA ASP A 29 11.20 14.09 -72.50
C ASP A 29 11.68 12.93 -71.61
N ARG A 30 12.67 12.18 -72.12
CA ARG A 30 13.22 11.00 -71.45
C ARG A 30 13.79 11.35 -70.09
N SER A 31 14.12 12.63 -69.85
CA SER A 31 14.55 13.11 -68.55
C SER A 31 13.39 13.12 -67.54
N ALA A 32 12.22 13.62 -67.94
CA ALA A 32 11.01 13.57 -67.12
C ALA A 32 10.57 12.14 -66.82
N ALA A 33 10.61 11.23 -67.81
CA ALA A 33 10.25 9.82 -67.59
C ALA A 33 11.19 9.11 -66.61
N ARG A 34 12.49 9.43 -66.62
CA ARG A 34 13.47 8.90 -65.66
C ARG A 34 13.24 9.45 -64.26
N GLU A 35 12.93 10.75 -64.14
CA GLU A 35 12.67 11.35 -62.84
C GLU A 35 11.37 10.82 -62.23
N ILE A 36 10.31 10.62 -63.03
CA ILE A 36 9.08 9.96 -62.57
C ILE A 36 9.39 8.55 -62.06
N ALA A 37 10.14 7.74 -62.82
CA ALA A 37 10.53 6.40 -62.38
C ALA A 37 11.36 6.41 -61.08
N ARG A 38 12.26 7.39 -60.93
CA ARG A 38 13.05 7.58 -59.69
C ARG A 38 12.16 7.93 -58.50
N LEU A 39 11.24 8.87 -58.69
CA LEU A 39 10.31 9.31 -57.64
C LEU A 39 9.33 8.20 -57.24
N THR A 40 8.82 7.43 -58.21
CA THR A 40 7.99 6.25 -57.94
C THR A 40 8.76 5.22 -57.11
N GLY A 41 9.99 4.88 -57.49
CA GLY A 41 10.80 3.95 -56.70
C GLY A 41 11.13 4.47 -55.30
N LEU A 42 11.30 5.79 -55.13
CA LEU A 42 11.51 6.40 -53.82
C LEU A 42 10.23 6.33 -52.95
N LEU A 43 9.06 6.54 -53.58
CA LEU A 43 7.76 6.45 -52.91
C LEU A 43 7.51 5.02 -52.44
N GLU A 44 7.66 4.02 -53.31
CA GLU A 44 7.49 2.60 -52.97
C GLU A 44 8.44 2.17 -51.85
N ALA A 45 9.71 2.60 -51.92
CA ALA A 45 10.68 2.33 -50.85
C ALA A 45 10.32 3.02 -49.53
N SER A 46 9.73 4.22 -49.59
CA SER A 46 9.26 4.95 -48.41
C SER A 46 8.03 4.29 -47.79
N GLU A 47 7.07 3.85 -48.60
CA GLU A 47 5.88 3.13 -48.17
C GLU A 47 6.27 1.82 -47.48
N ALA A 48 7.15 1.02 -48.11
CA ALA A 48 7.65 -0.23 -47.52
C ALA A 48 8.33 -0.02 -46.15
N LYS A 49 9.15 1.04 -46.03
CA LYS A 49 9.76 1.42 -44.75
C LYS A 49 8.72 1.83 -43.72
N ASN A 50 7.71 2.60 -44.11
CA ASN A 50 6.65 3.04 -43.21
C ASN A 50 5.85 1.85 -42.69
N THR A 51 5.47 0.91 -43.56
CA THR A 51 4.78 -0.33 -43.15
C THR A 51 5.62 -1.15 -42.17
N THR A 52 6.93 -1.27 -42.41
CA THR A 52 7.84 -1.99 -41.50
C THR A 52 7.96 -1.30 -40.14
N LEU A 53 8.02 0.04 -40.14
CA LEU A 53 8.07 0.82 -38.90
C LEU A 53 6.75 0.71 -38.12
N GLN A 54 5.60 0.73 -38.80
CA GLN A 54 4.30 0.55 -38.17
C GLN A 54 4.17 -0.82 -37.49
N GLN A 55 4.59 -1.89 -38.18
CA GLN A 55 4.62 -3.23 -37.58
C GLN A 55 5.51 -3.28 -36.34
N ARG A 56 6.71 -2.69 -36.42
CA ARG A 56 7.64 -2.65 -35.28
C ARG A 56 7.10 -1.85 -34.11
N VAL A 57 6.38 -0.76 -34.36
CA VAL A 57 5.70 0.01 -33.30
C VAL A 57 4.63 -0.84 -32.64
N GLN A 58 3.79 -1.52 -33.42
CA GLN A 58 2.75 -2.39 -32.90
C GLN A 58 3.30 -3.55 -32.05
N ASP A 59 4.39 -4.17 -32.50
CA ASP A 59 5.07 -5.23 -31.74
C ASP A 59 5.63 -4.71 -30.41
N LEU A 60 6.25 -3.51 -30.42
CA LEU A 60 6.77 -2.87 -29.22
C LEU A 60 5.68 -2.47 -28.25
N GLU A 61 4.55 -1.94 -28.73
CA GLU A 61 3.38 -1.62 -27.91
C GLU A 61 2.85 -2.88 -27.22
N GLY A 62 2.68 -3.98 -27.96
CA GLY A 62 2.26 -5.26 -27.39
C GLY A 62 3.25 -5.81 -26.34
N GLN A 63 4.55 -5.66 -26.56
CA GLN A 63 5.57 -6.06 -25.60
C GLN A 63 5.54 -5.20 -24.32
N VAL A 64 5.39 -3.88 -24.45
CA VAL A 64 5.29 -2.96 -23.32
C VAL A 64 4.04 -3.26 -22.50
N ASP A 65 2.90 -3.44 -23.15
CA ASP A 65 1.64 -3.75 -22.47
C ASP A 65 1.72 -5.10 -21.73
N SER A 66 2.27 -6.13 -22.38
CA SER A 66 2.47 -7.44 -21.75
C SER A 66 3.42 -7.37 -20.55
N THR A 67 4.55 -6.67 -20.68
CA THR A 67 5.54 -6.53 -19.60
C THR A 67 4.94 -5.77 -18.42
N LYS A 68 4.25 -4.65 -18.70
CA LYS A 68 3.60 -3.84 -17.68
C LYS A 68 2.50 -4.62 -16.95
N GLN A 69 1.73 -5.43 -17.67
CA GLN A 69 0.73 -6.29 -17.05
C GLN A 69 1.36 -7.32 -16.11
N GLN A 70 2.43 -8.00 -16.55
CA GLN A 70 3.15 -8.97 -15.71
C GLN A 70 3.78 -8.32 -14.48
N GLU A 71 4.38 -7.13 -14.60
CA GLU A 71 4.93 -6.39 -13.47
C GLU A 71 3.85 -6.00 -12.46
N MET A 72 2.67 -5.56 -12.94
CA MET A 72 1.54 -5.24 -12.07
C MET A 72 1.03 -6.47 -11.32
N GLU A 73 0.88 -7.61 -12.01
CA GLU A 73 0.44 -8.87 -11.41
C GLU A 73 1.43 -9.36 -10.34
N GLN A 74 2.73 -9.32 -10.63
CA GLN A 74 3.77 -9.66 -9.66
C GLN A 74 3.76 -8.72 -8.45
N ARG A 75 3.55 -7.42 -8.67
CA ARG A 75 3.49 -6.44 -7.59
C ARG A 75 2.26 -6.64 -6.71
N ILE A 76 1.11 -6.98 -7.31
CA ILE A 76 -0.11 -7.32 -6.57
C ILE A 76 0.14 -8.55 -5.69
N ALA A 77 0.68 -9.63 -6.26
CA ALA A 77 0.98 -10.85 -5.50
C ALA A 77 1.97 -10.58 -4.34
N ALA A 78 2.99 -9.76 -4.56
CA ALA A 78 3.92 -9.36 -3.51
C ALA A 78 3.24 -8.56 -2.38
N LEU A 79 2.37 -7.61 -2.75
CA LEU A 79 1.61 -6.80 -1.78
C LEU A 79 0.60 -7.65 -1.00
N GLU A 80 -0.02 -8.65 -1.62
CA GLU A 80 -0.93 -9.57 -0.95
C GLU A 80 -0.18 -10.44 0.08
N ALA A 81 0.99 -10.96 -0.29
CA ALA A 81 1.85 -11.72 0.62
C ALA A 81 2.31 -10.86 1.81
N GLU A 82 2.77 -9.63 1.56
CA GLU A 82 3.17 -8.68 2.60
C GLU A 82 2.01 -8.35 3.54
N ASN A 83 0.82 -8.09 3.01
CA ASN A 83 -0.38 -7.87 3.82
C ASN A 83 -0.75 -9.10 4.67
N GLY A 84 -0.55 -10.31 4.15
CA GLY A 84 -0.72 -11.54 4.91
C GLY A 84 0.21 -11.61 6.12
N THR A 85 1.51 -11.35 5.90
CA THR A 85 2.52 -11.31 6.96
C THR A 85 2.21 -10.25 8.00
N LEU A 86 1.92 -9.01 7.58
CA LEU A 86 1.62 -7.90 8.49
C LEU A 86 0.36 -8.14 9.33
N LYS A 87 -0.64 -8.84 8.79
CA LYS A 87 -1.83 -9.24 9.56
C LYS A 87 -1.46 -10.26 10.64
N GLY A 88 -0.67 -11.28 10.29
CA GLY A 88 -0.19 -12.28 11.25
C GLY A 88 0.64 -11.66 12.38
N GLU A 89 1.56 -10.75 12.05
CA GLU A 89 2.36 -10.01 13.03
C GLU A 89 1.48 -9.15 13.95
N ASN A 90 0.49 -8.44 13.39
CA ASN A 90 -0.46 -7.67 14.19
C ASN A 90 -1.28 -8.54 15.15
N GLU A 91 -1.71 -9.73 14.72
CA GLU A 91 -2.42 -10.66 15.58
C GLU A 91 -1.53 -11.20 16.70
N SER A 92 -0.26 -11.52 16.40
CA SER A 92 0.73 -11.93 17.40
C SER A 92 0.95 -10.83 18.43
N LEU A 93 1.23 -9.61 17.98
CA LEU A 93 1.45 -8.46 18.86
C LEU A 93 0.24 -8.14 19.73
N LYS A 94 -0.98 -8.25 19.17
CA LYS A 94 -2.21 -8.11 19.97
C LYS A 94 -2.32 -9.20 21.03
N GLY A 95 -1.98 -10.45 20.70
CA GLY A 95 -1.95 -11.56 21.65
C GLY A 95 -0.93 -11.33 22.78
N GLU A 96 0.26 -10.86 22.44
CA GLU A 96 1.32 -10.51 23.39
C GLU A 96 0.91 -9.35 24.30
N ALA A 97 0.33 -8.29 23.74
CA ALA A 97 -0.16 -7.15 24.51
C ALA A 97 -1.31 -7.55 25.46
N ALA A 98 -2.25 -8.39 25.00
CA ALA A 98 -3.30 -8.94 25.84
C ALA A 98 -2.70 -9.75 27.00
N ARG A 99 -1.77 -10.67 26.71
CA ARG A 99 -1.08 -11.47 27.73
C ARG A 99 -0.32 -10.59 28.74
N SER A 100 0.38 -9.56 28.28
CA SER A 100 1.06 -8.60 29.15
C SER A 100 0.09 -7.86 30.08
N THR A 101 -1.07 -7.46 29.55
CA THR A 101 -2.12 -6.79 30.35
C THR A 101 -2.68 -7.73 31.41
N GLN A 102 -2.92 -9.00 31.05
CA GLN A 102 -3.41 -10.00 32.00
C GLN A 102 -2.36 -10.35 33.07
N LEU A 103 -1.07 -10.43 32.72
CA LEU A 103 0.02 -10.59 33.69
C LEU A 103 0.06 -9.42 34.67
N ALA A 104 -0.03 -8.18 34.18
CA ALA A 104 -0.07 -6.99 35.03
C ALA A 104 -1.29 -6.98 35.96
N ALA A 105 -2.45 -7.45 35.49
CA ALA A 105 -3.66 -7.54 36.29
C ALA A 105 -3.55 -8.53 37.47
N LEU A 106 -2.75 -9.59 37.28
CA LEU A 106 -2.50 -10.66 38.26
C LEU A 106 -1.27 -10.41 39.14
N ALA A 107 -0.35 -9.55 38.70
CA ALA A 107 0.87 -9.21 39.41
C ALA A 107 0.55 -8.72 40.83
N GLY A 108 1.20 -9.32 41.83
CA GLY A 108 1.03 -9.00 43.25
C GLY A 108 -0.28 -9.48 43.88
N LYS A 109 -1.27 -9.92 43.09
CA LYS A 109 -2.53 -10.49 43.59
C LYS A 109 -2.52 -12.00 43.65
N VAL A 110 -1.68 -12.62 42.83
CA VAL A 110 -1.53 -14.07 42.72
C VAL A 110 -0.06 -14.43 42.89
N ARG A 111 0.22 -15.52 43.59
CA ARG A 111 1.60 -16.01 43.84
C ARG A 111 2.38 -16.25 42.55
N ASP A 112 1.71 -16.85 41.56
CA ASP A 112 2.27 -17.12 40.23
C ASP A 112 1.29 -16.67 39.13
N PRO A 113 1.48 -15.46 38.57
CA PRO A 113 0.66 -14.92 37.49
C PRO A 113 0.71 -15.77 36.22
N GLU A 114 1.84 -16.43 35.91
CA GLU A 114 1.92 -17.24 34.69
C GLU A 114 1.15 -18.55 34.83
N ALA A 115 1.25 -19.22 35.97
CA ALA A 115 0.47 -20.41 36.24
C ALA A 115 -1.04 -20.10 36.24
N ALA A 116 -1.44 -18.94 36.78
CA ALA A 116 -2.81 -18.47 36.74
C ALA A 116 -3.33 -18.29 35.29
N LEU A 117 -2.53 -17.70 34.40
CA LEU A 117 -2.92 -17.58 32.98
C LEU A 117 -3.03 -18.92 32.26
N ARG A 118 -2.16 -19.88 32.58
CA ARG A 118 -2.26 -21.25 32.01
C ARG A 118 -3.52 -21.98 32.44
N LEU A 119 -4.07 -21.64 33.61
CA LEU A 119 -5.28 -22.23 34.18
C LEU A 119 -6.53 -21.38 33.94
N LEU A 120 -6.41 -20.27 33.19
CA LEU A 120 -7.49 -19.35 32.93
C LEU A 120 -8.49 -19.94 31.95
N THR A 121 -9.63 -20.38 32.47
CA THR A 121 -10.81 -20.83 31.72
C THR A 121 -11.85 -19.71 31.63
N ASP A 122 -12.83 -19.83 30.73
CA ASP A 122 -13.82 -18.75 30.49
C ASP A 122 -14.69 -18.43 31.71
N ASP A 123 -14.92 -19.39 32.61
CA ASP A 123 -15.62 -19.18 33.89
C ASP A 123 -14.81 -18.34 34.89
N LEU A 124 -13.48 -18.33 34.74
CA LEU A 124 -12.52 -17.57 35.56
C LEU A 124 -12.18 -16.21 34.96
N LYS A 125 -12.84 -15.81 33.87
CA LYS A 125 -12.76 -14.47 33.33
C LYS A 125 -13.89 -13.60 33.87
N ASP A 126 -13.66 -12.29 33.86
CA ASP A 126 -14.69 -11.29 34.05
C ASP A 126 -15.48 -11.04 32.76
N LYS A 127 -16.46 -10.14 32.83
CA LYS A 127 -17.31 -9.74 31.69
C LYS A 127 -16.53 -9.08 30.54
N ASP A 128 -15.32 -8.59 30.80
CA ASP A 128 -14.47 -7.90 29.84
C ASP A 128 -13.39 -8.85 29.27
N GLY A 129 -13.41 -10.13 29.67
CA GLY A 129 -12.47 -11.16 29.21
C GLY A 129 -11.13 -11.16 29.94
N ASN A 130 -10.99 -10.37 31.01
CA ASN A 130 -9.80 -10.31 31.85
C ASN A 130 -9.86 -11.34 32.98
N PRO A 131 -8.72 -11.73 33.57
CA PRO A 131 -8.69 -12.71 34.65
C PRO A 131 -9.36 -12.18 35.93
N ASP A 132 -10.35 -12.92 36.43
CA ASP A 132 -11.05 -12.64 37.68
C ASP A 132 -10.29 -13.28 38.86
N VAL A 133 -9.54 -12.46 39.57
CA VAL A 133 -8.63 -12.87 40.64
C VAL A 133 -9.36 -13.61 41.76
N GLU A 134 -10.56 -13.19 42.13
CA GLU A 134 -11.30 -13.80 43.25
C GLU A 134 -11.74 -15.22 42.89
N LYS A 135 -12.24 -15.41 41.67
CA LYS A 135 -12.59 -16.74 41.17
C LYS A 135 -11.36 -17.63 41.02
N ILE A 136 -10.25 -17.09 40.52
CA ILE A 136 -8.98 -17.82 40.36
C ILE A 136 -8.48 -18.33 41.70
N ILE A 137 -8.40 -17.46 42.72
CA ILE A 137 -7.94 -17.86 44.07
C ILE A 137 -8.94 -18.81 44.73
N GLY A 138 -10.24 -18.58 44.57
CA GLY A 138 -11.29 -19.45 45.11
C GLY A 138 -11.24 -20.87 44.55
N ARG A 139 -10.86 -21.04 43.27
CA ARG A 139 -10.71 -22.35 42.64
C ARG A 139 -9.34 -22.98 42.84
N TYR A 140 -8.30 -22.16 42.87
CA TYR A 140 -6.90 -22.59 42.97
C TYR A 140 -6.22 -21.93 44.17
N ALA A 141 -6.53 -22.44 45.37
CA ALA A 141 -6.01 -21.89 46.62
C ALA A 141 -4.48 -21.85 46.70
N PHE A 142 -3.77 -22.73 45.97
CA PHE A 142 -2.30 -22.73 45.89
C PHE A 142 -1.71 -21.50 45.17
N LEU A 143 -2.53 -20.79 44.40
CA LEU A 143 -2.17 -19.54 43.74
C LEU A 143 -2.37 -18.31 44.63
N ALA A 144 -2.98 -18.46 45.82
CA ALA A 144 -3.17 -17.36 46.75
C ALA A 144 -1.81 -16.73 47.14
N PRO A 145 -1.73 -15.40 47.27
CA PRO A 145 -0.48 -14.73 47.66
C PRO A 145 -0.08 -15.17 49.08
N GLU A 146 1.20 -15.49 49.27
CA GLU A 146 1.72 -15.83 50.60
C GLU A 146 1.68 -14.57 51.48
N GLY A 147 0.74 -14.55 52.44
CA GLY A 147 0.48 -13.39 53.30
C GLY A 147 -0.99 -13.19 53.66
N VAL A 148 -1.93 -13.78 52.90
CA VAL A 148 -3.33 -13.87 53.35
C VAL A 148 -3.46 -15.11 54.22
N SER A 149 -3.00 -14.98 55.47
CA SER A 149 -3.52 -15.82 56.54
C SER A 149 -5.03 -15.64 56.51
N THR A 150 -5.76 -16.66 56.08
CA THR A 150 -7.17 -16.78 56.43
C THR A 150 -7.25 -16.59 57.94
N ALA A 151 -7.91 -15.53 58.38
CA ALA A 151 -8.02 -15.19 59.79
C ALA A 151 -8.57 -16.42 60.53
N THR A 152 -7.71 -17.05 61.31
CA THR A 152 -8.09 -18.11 62.23
C THR A 152 -8.54 -17.45 63.52
N ALA A 153 -9.77 -17.78 63.93
CA ALA A 153 -10.40 -17.55 65.23
C ALA A 153 -10.95 -16.13 65.55
N PRO A 154 -12.03 -16.06 66.37
CA PRO A 154 -12.85 -14.85 66.55
C PRO A 154 -12.25 -13.77 67.48
N ASN A 155 -11.05 -13.94 68.03
CA ASN A 155 -10.47 -12.98 68.98
C ASN A 155 -8.94 -13.07 68.95
N GLY A 156 -8.28 -12.13 68.29
CA GLY A 156 -6.82 -12.06 68.27
C GLY A 156 -6.34 -10.76 67.66
N GLY A 157 -6.20 -9.72 68.48
CA GLY A 157 -5.66 -8.43 68.08
C GLY A 157 -4.21 -8.54 67.66
N GLY A 158 -3.93 -8.14 66.42
CA GLY A 158 -2.59 -7.96 65.88
C GLY A 158 -2.65 -6.85 64.82
N GLY A 159 -2.49 -5.61 65.27
CA GLY A 159 -2.41 -4.47 64.35
C GLY A 159 -1.18 -4.63 63.46
N LEU A 160 -1.38 -4.65 62.14
CA LEU A 160 -0.27 -4.47 61.20
C LEU A 160 0.32 -3.08 61.43
N GLN A 161 1.62 -3.05 61.73
CA GLN A 161 2.41 -1.84 61.58
C GLN A 161 2.49 -1.55 60.08
N THR A 162 1.65 -0.63 59.62
CA THR A 162 1.82 -0.03 58.30
C THR A 162 3.13 0.76 58.34
N SER A 163 4.07 0.36 57.51
CA SER A 163 5.24 1.16 57.16
C SER A 163 4.75 2.56 56.82
N ALA A 164 5.29 3.60 57.47
CA ALA A 164 4.92 4.96 57.15
C ALA A 164 5.07 5.20 55.63
N PRO A 165 4.05 5.72 54.93
CA PRO A 165 4.13 5.94 53.49
C PRO A 165 5.30 6.87 53.19
N THR A 166 6.06 6.54 52.14
CA THR A 166 7.17 7.36 51.68
C THR A 166 6.65 8.74 51.25
N ASN A 167 7.53 9.75 51.22
CA ASN A 167 7.11 11.11 50.86
C ASN A 167 6.51 11.19 49.44
N LEU A 168 6.93 10.29 48.54
CA LEU A 168 6.39 10.20 47.18
C LEU A 168 4.94 9.68 47.17
N ASP A 169 4.64 8.64 47.95
CA ASP A 169 3.28 8.09 48.05
C ASP A 169 2.28 9.14 48.57
N ARG A 170 2.69 9.91 49.58
CA ARG A 170 1.86 11.00 50.13
C ARG A 170 1.69 12.15 49.13
N ALA A 171 2.72 12.45 48.35
CA ALA A 171 2.65 13.51 47.33
C ALA A 171 1.72 13.12 46.17
N VAL A 172 1.77 11.88 45.71
CA VAL A 172 0.88 11.36 44.66
C VAL A 172 -0.58 11.34 45.14
N GLU A 173 -0.82 10.98 46.40
CA GLU A 173 -2.16 10.99 47.00
C GLU A 173 -2.75 12.40 47.10
N SER A 174 -1.90 13.42 47.32
CA SER A 174 -2.33 14.82 47.37
C SER A 174 -2.76 15.42 46.01
N LYS A 175 -2.41 14.76 44.89
CA LYS A 175 -2.61 15.24 43.50
C LYS A 175 -2.04 16.64 43.22
N ASP A 176 -1.16 17.14 44.07
CA ASP A 176 -0.46 18.42 43.88
C ASP A 176 0.84 18.17 43.11
N ALA A 177 0.91 18.69 41.88
CA ALA A 177 2.09 18.58 41.03
C ALA A 177 3.35 19.19 41.68
N THR A 178 3.19 20.21 42.54
CA THR A 178 4.30 20.84 43.27
C THR A 178 4.87 19.89 44.32
N ALA A 179 3.99 19.20 45.05
CA ALA A 179 4.39 18.23 46.06
C ALA A 179 5.06 16.99 45.43
N ILE A 180 4.56 16.55 44.28
CA ILE A 180 5.12 15.41 43.53
C ILE A 180 6.55 15.73 43.05
N ASN A 181 6.76 16.91 42.45
CA ASN A 181 8.09 17.31 41.98
C ASN A 181 9.09 17.45 43.14
N ALA A 182 8.67 18.05 44.26
CA ALA A 182 9.54 18.21 45.43
C ALA A 182 9.92 16.86 46.07
N ALA A 183 9.00 15.90 46.12
CA ALA A 183 9.27 14.57 46.63
C ALA A 183 10.24 13.78 45.72
N PHE A 184 10.09 13.91 44.40
CA PHE A 184 10.98 13.27 43.42
C PHE A 184 12.40 13.83 43.49
N ASP A 185 12.55 15.16 43.60
CA ASP A 185 13.87 15.81 43.75
C ASP A 185 14.57 15.41 45.06
N ALA A 186 13.82 15.25 46.15
CA ALA A 186 14.37 14.81 47.43
C ALA A 186 14.90 13.36 47.35
N GLU A 187 14.21 12.49 46.63
CA GLU A 187 14.60 11.09 46.44
C GLU A 187 15.83 10.97 45.52
N LEU A 188 15.89 11.78 44.46
CA LEU A 188 17.06 11.85 43.57
C LEU A 188 18.32 12.35 44.30
N LYS A 189 18.14 13.30 45.23
CA LYS A 189 19.24 13.90 46.00
C LYS A 189 19.71 13.01 47.15
N GLY A 190 18.81 12.21 47.73
CA GLY A 190 19.15 11.23 48.77
C GLY A 190 19.86 9.97 48.25
N ALA A 191 19.67 9.62 46.97
CA ALA A 191 20.35 8.49 46.33
C ALA A 191 21.82 8.78 45.95
N ALA A 192 22.26 10.04 46.05
CA ALA A 192 23.61 10.50 45.66
C ALA A 192 24.56 10.76 46.86
N SER A 193 24.15 10.39 48.08
CA SER A 193 24.95 10.49 49.33
C SER A 193 25.16 9.12 49.95
#